data_AF-A0A3B0IUA9-F1
#
_entry.id   AF-A0A3B0IUA9-F1
#
_cell.length_a   1.000
_cell.length_b   1.000
_cell.length_c   1.000
_cell.angle_alpha   90.00
_cell.angle_beta   90.00
_cell.angle_gamma   90.00
#
_symmetry.space_group_name_H-M   'P 1'
#
loop_
_entity.id
_entity.type
_entity.pdbx_description
1 polymer ?
#
loop_
_entity_poly.entity_id
_entity_poly.type
_entity_poly.pdbx_seq_one_letter_code
_entity_poly.pdbx_strand_id
1 'polypeptide(L)'
;MTEINQWKDQALPDMNSYHHTHLWQENCIWEDDDGKLVPWNSTSDSFIVYSYFIDKIGAHHFYIIDLVYNKAHTLIENNSQILKWVAIAKKFWLQNI
;
A
#
# COMPACT_ATOMS: atom_id res chain seq x y z
N MET A 1 17.25 17.25 7.19
CA MET A 1 16.00 16.50 7.44
C MET A 1 14.92 17.10 6.54
N THR A 2 14.97 16.86 5.23
CA THR A 2 13.91 17.27 4.28
C THR A 2 14.22 16.68 2.90
N GLU A 3 13.65 15.52 2.57
CA GLU A 3 13.61 15.04 1.17
C GLU A 3 12.55 13.94 0.91
N ILE A 4 11.71 13.60 1.89
CA ILE A 4 10.67 12.56 1.74
C ILE A 4 9.33 13.15 1.23
N ASN A 5 9.14 14.48 1.28
CA ASN A 5 7.86 15.11 0.97
C ASN A 5 7.66 15.53 -0.49
N GLN A 6 8.62 15.32 -1.40
CA GLN A 6 8.48 15.79 -2.80
C GLN A 6 7.55 14.94 -3.68
N TRP A 7 7.09 13.78 -3.21
CA TRP A 7 6.29 12.86 -4.02
C TRP A 7 4.76 13.02 -3.85
N LYS A 8 4.30 13.91 -2.96
CA LYS A 8 2.86 14.01 -2.62
C LYS A 8 2.05 14.95 -3.54
N ASP A 9 2.70 15.88 -4.25
CA ASP A 9 2.00 17.01 -4.88
C ASP A 9 1.99 16.99 -6.43
N GLN A 10 2.29 15.86 -7.08
CA GLN A 10 2.25 15.75 -8.56
C GLN A 10 1.60 14.45 -9.09
N ALA A 11 0.54 13.97 -8.43
CA ALA A 11 -0.17 12.77 -8.86
C ALA A 11 -0.99 12.99 -10.16
N LEU A 12 -0.34 12.78 -11.31
CA LEU A 12 -0.98 11.97 -12.35
C LEU A 12 -1.18 10.57 -11.74
N PRO A 13 -2.28 9.83 -12.02
CA PRO A 13 -2.57 8.56 -11.35
C PRO A 13 -1.34 7.65 -11.46
N ASP A 14 -0.70 7.40 -10.32
CA ASP A 14 0.66 6.86 -10.25
C ASP A 14 0.72 5.51 -10.97
N MET A 15 1.26 5.56 -12.19
CA MET A 15 1.38 4.46 -13.15
C MET A 15 2.30 3.32 -12.67
N ASN A 16 2.73 3.34 -11.40
CA ASN A 16 3.58 2.35 -10.73
C ASN A 16 3.27 2.23 -9.21
N SER A 17 2.09 2.65 -8.76
CA SER A 17 1.76 2.67 -7.33
C SER A 17 1.50 1.25 -6.80
N TYR A 18 2.23 0.89 -5.76
CA TYR A 18 1.79 -0.12 -4.82
C TYR A 18 1.06 0.60 -3.68
N HIS A 19 0.06 -0.05 -3.15
CA HIS A 19 -0.72 0.38 -2.00
C HIS A 19 -0.56 -0.64 -0.90
N HIS A 20 -0.73 -0.20 0.34
CA HIS A 20 -0.90 -1.10 1.47
C HIS A 20 -2.10 -0.67 2.29
N THR A 21 -2.77 -1.62 2.91
CA THR A 21 -3.91 -1.36 3.79
C THR A 21 -3.84 -2.31 4.97
N HIS A 22 -3.89 -1.75 6.18
CA HIS A 22 -3.89 -2.55 7.40
C HIS A 22 -5.07 -3.51 7.40
N LEU A 23 -4.84 -4.73 7.87
CA LEU A 23 -5.88 -5.71 8.07
C LEU A 23 -6.22 -5.78 9.55
N TRP A 24 -7.47 -6.05 9.89
CA TRP A 24 -7.83 -6.20 11.29
C TRP A 24 -7.14 -7.43 11.90
N GLN A 25 -6.67 -7.30 13.15
CA GLN A 25 -6.11 -8.39 13.96
C GLN A 25 -6.76 -8.41 15.34
N GLU A 26 -6.75 -9.58 15.98
CA GLU A 26 -7.17 -9.67 17.37
C GLU A 26 -6.28 -8.77 18.25
N ASN A 27 -6.90 -8.02 19.17
CA ASN A 27 -6.26 -7.08 20.08
C ASN A 27 -5.62 -5.82 19.44
N CYS A 28 -5.88 -5.54 18.16
CA CYS A 28 -5.51 -4.25 17.58
C CYS A 28 -6.58 -3.18 17.82
N ILE A 29 -6.15 -1.94 17.95
CA ILE A 29 -6.99 -0.76 18.13
C ILE A 29 -7.13 -0.12 16.77
N TRP A 30 -8.36 0.15 16.34
CA TRP A 30 -8.67 0.88 15.11
C TRP A 30 -9.34 2.21 15.41
N GLU A 31 -9.82 2.41 16.64
CA GLU A 31 -10.56 3.59 17.07
C GLU A 31 -9.62 4.78 17.33
N ASP A 32 -10.00 5.96 16.86
CA ASP A 32 -9.46 7.24 17.33
C ASP A 32 -10.21 7.75 18.57
N ASP A 33 -9.83 8.93 19.07
CA ASP A 33 -10.46 9.56 20.24
C ASP A 33 -11.97 9.83 20.05
N ASP A 34 -12.46 9.83 18.80
CA ASP A 34 -13.88 9.99 18.42
C ASP A 34 -14.58 8.63 18.19
N GLY A 35 -13.91 7.50 18.42
CA GLY A 35 -14.42 6.15 18.18
C GLY A 35 -14.49 5.76 16.69
N LYS A 36 -13.83 6.49 15.78
CA LYS A 36 -13.80 6.16 14.35
C LYS A 36 -12.68 5.20 14.04
N LEU A 37 -13.02 4.19 13.23
CA LEU A 37 -12.09 3.15 12.78
C LEU A 37 -11.20 3.69 11.65
N VAL A 38 -9.98 4.15 11.97
CA VAL A 38 -9.03 4.69 10.98
C VAL A 38 -7.90 3.69 10.69
N PRO A 39 -7.85 3.09 9.48
CA PRO A 39 -6.86 2.07 9.14
C PRO A 39 -5.41 2.57 9.20
N TRP A 40 -5.17 3.85 8.95
CA TRP A 40 -3.83 4.46 8.96
C TRP A 40 -3.29 4.80 10.36
N ASN A 41 -4.14 4.75 11.39
CA ASN A 41 -3.72 4.96 12.78
C ASN A 41 -3.97 3.72 13.64
N SER A 42 -4.26 2.57 13.00
CA SER A 42 -4.50 1.33 13.72
C SER A 42 -3.21 0.76 14.30
N THR A 43 -3.31 0.02 15.42
CA THR A 43 -2.17 -0.73 15.97
C THR A 43 -1.98 -2.10 15.32
N SER A 44 -2.71 -2.40 14.24
CA SER A 44 -2.56 -3.66 13.53
C SER A 44 -1.17 -3.75 12.92
N ASP A 45 -0.51 -4.88 13.16
CA ASP A 45 0.81 -5.19 12.61
C ASP A 45 0.71 -6.07 11.35
N SER A 46 -0.45 -6.04 10.68
CA SER A 46 -0.67 -6.71 9.40
C SER A 46 -1.23 -5.77 8.34
N PHE A 47 -0.81 -5.97 7.09
CA PHE A 47 -1.40 -5.33 5.93
C PHE A 47 -1.43 -6.25 4.71
N ILE A 48 -2.31 -5.91 3.77
CA ILE A 48 -2.24 -6.39 2.40
C ILE A 48 -1.50 -5.37 1.55
N VAL A 49 -0.62 -5.83 0.67
CA VAL A 49 0.03 -5.02 -0.37
C VAL A 49 -0.60 -5.35 -1.70
N TYR A 50 -1.02 -4.33 -2.44
CA TYR A 50 -1.66 -4.53 -3.74
C TYR A 50 -1.29 -3.43 -4.74
N SER A 51 -1.47 -3.71 -6.02
CA SER A 51 -1.49 -2.70 -7.06
C SER A 51 -2.87 -2.61 -7.68
N TYR A 52 -3.31 -1.39 -7.95
CA TYR A 52 -4.58 -1.10 -8.59
C TYR A 52 -4.35 -0.20 -9.80
N PHE A 53 -4.93 -0.55 -10.94
CA PHE A 53 -4.91 0.31 -12.12
C PHE A 53 -6.14 0.06 -13.01
N ILE A 54 -6.41 1.02 -13.89
CA ILE A 54 -7.43 0.92 -14.92
C ILE A 54 -6.70 0.84 -16.27
N ASP A 55 -7.06 -0.14 -17.10
CA ASP A 55 -6.44 -0.30 -18.42
C ASP A 55 -7.07 0.63 -19.49
N LYS A 56 -6.57 0.54 -20.73
CA LYS A 56 -7.03 1.40 -21.84
C LYS A 56 -8.49 1.20 -22.23
N ILE A 57 -9.10 0.06 -21.90
CA ILE A 57 -10.51 -0.23 -22.20
C ILE A 57 -11.42 0.04 -20.98
N GLY A 58 -10.85 0.57 -19.90
CA GLY A 58 -11.59 0.92 -18.69
C GLY A 58 -11.80 -0.25 -17.73
N ALA A 59 -11.12 -1.39 -17.92
CA ALA A 59 -11.22 -2.49 -16.98
C ALA A 59 -10.38 -2.20 -15.73
N HIS A 60 -10.94 -2.50 -14.57
CA HIS A 60 -10.29 -2.35 -13.28
C HIS A 60 -9.48 -3.61 -12.95
N HIS A 61 -8.23 -3.42 -12.57
CA HIS A 61 -7.35 -4.51 -12.18
C HIS A 61 -6.89 -4.35 -10.74
N PHE A 62 -7.01 -5.43 -9.95
CA PHE A 62 -6.51 -5.52 -8.58
C PHE A 62 -5.55 -6.70 -8.49
N TYR A 63 -4.30 -6.43 -8.13
CA TYR A 63 -3.28 -7.45 -7.95
C TYR A 63 -2.80 -7.45 -6.51
N ILE A 64 -3.02 -8.55 -5.80
CA ILE A 64 -2.42 -8.77 -4.49
C ILE A 64 -0.95 -9.15 -4.68
N ILE A 65 -0.06 -8.34 -4.10
CA ILE A 65 1.39 -8.50 -4.19
C ILE A 65 1.90 -9.31 -3.00
N ASP A 66 1.41 -8.98 -1.81
CA ASP A 66 1.89 -9.57 -0.57
C ASP A 66 0.82 -9.50 0.52
N LEU A 67 0.93 -10.42 1.47
CA LEU A 67 0.10 -10.45 2.66
C LEU A 67 1.01 -10.57 3.87
N VAL A 68 1.18 -9.44 4.55
CA VAL A 68 2.06 -9.31 5.71
C VAL A 68 1.21 -9.51 6.95
N TYR A 69 1.38 -10.67 7.61
CA TYR A 69 0.63 -11.01 8.83
C TYR A 69 1.27 -10.47 10.12
N ASN A 70 2.55 -10.12 10.10
CA ASN A 70 3.26 -9.48 11.21
C ASN A 70 4.36 -8.57 10.69
N LYS A 71 4.83 -7.66 11.55
CA LYS A 71 5.91 -6.70 11.29
C LYS A 71 5.60 -5.71 10.16
N ALA A 72 4.32 -5.44 9.92
CA ALA A 72 3.87 -4.43 8.96
C ALA A 72 4.63 -3.10 9.15
N HIS A 73 4.66 -2.58 10.37
CA HIS A 73 5.30 -1.31 10.66
C HIS A 73 6.81 -1.31 10.39
N THR A 74 7.48 -2.45 10.58
CA THR A 74 8.91 -2.57 10.26
C THR A 74 9.16 -2.74 8.76
N LEU A 75 8.29 -3.47 8.05
CA LEU A 75 8.48 -3.77 6.64
C LEU A 75 8.20 -2.57 5.74
N ILE A 76 7.27 -1.69 6.12
CA ILE A 76 6.95 -0.47 5.35
C ILE A 76 8.06 0.60 5.45
N GLU A 77 8.97 0.46 6.41
CA GLU A 77 10.17 1.31 6.53
C GLU A 77 11.40 0.69 5.82
N ASN A 78 11.30 -0.56 5.36
CA ASN A 78 12.40 -1.25 4.68
C ASN A 78 12.41 -0.94 3.19
N ASN A 79 13.26 0.02 2.79
CA ASN A 79 13.44 0.42 1.39
C ASN A 79 13.69 -0.75 0.42
N SER A 80 14.45 -1.78 0.83
CA SER A 80 14.72 -2.93 -0.05
C SER A 80 13.45 -3.74 -0.29
N GLN A 81 12.61 -3.92 0.73
CA GLN A 81 11.34 -4.62 0.61
C GLN A 81 10.35 -3.81 -0.24
N ILE A 82 10.25 -2.50 0.00
CA ILE A 82 9.43 -1.57 -0.79
C ILE A 82 9.79 -1.66 -2.27
N LEU A 83 11.08 -1.61 -2.60
CA LEU A 83 11.54 -1.71 -3.99
C LEU A 83 11.15 -3.03 -4.67
N LYS A 84 11.06 -4.14 -3.92
CA LYS A 84 10.55 -5.40 -4.46
C LYS A 84 9.06 -5.31 -4.80
N TRP A 85 8.24 -4.74 -3.92
CA TRP A 85 6.81 -4.54 -4.18
C TRP A 85 6.59 -3.61 -5.38
N VAL A 86 7.34 -2.51 -5.48
CA VAL A 86 7.31 -1.60 -6.63
C VAL A 86 7.68 -2.35 -7.93
N ALA A 87 8.73 -3.17 -7.91
CA ALA A 87 9.15 -3.92 -9.10
C ALA A 87 8.08 -4.93 -9.54
N ILE A 88 7.40 -5.57 -8.60
CA ILE A 88 6.29 -6.50 -8.87
C ILE A 88 5.08 -5.74 -9.45
N ALA A 89 4.66 -4.64 -8.83
CA ALA A 89 3.57 -3.79 -9.32
C ALA A 89 3.83 -3.32 -10.75
N LYS A 90 5.05 -2.81 -11.01
CA LYS A 90 5.46 -2.35 -12.35
C LYS A 90 5.44 -3.48 -13.38
N LYS A 91 5.88 -4.68 -13.01
CA LYS A 91 5.83 -5.84 -13.91
C LYS A 91 4.39 -6.18 -14.29
N PHE A 92 3.47 -6.17 -13.34
CA PHE A 92 2.05 -6.44 -13.62
C PHE A 92 1.42 -5.36 -14.50
N TRP A 93 1.71 -4.09 -14.21
CA TRP A 93 1.23 -3.00 -15.03
C TRP A 93 1.69 -3.16 -16.49
N LEU A 94 2.98 -3.38 -16.73
CA LEU A 94 3.54 -3.57 -18.08
C LEU A 94 2.94 -4.76 -18.85
N GLN A 95 2.39 -5.77 -18.17
CA GLN A 95 1.79 -6.94 -18.79
C GLN A 95 0.33 -6.73 -19.23
N ASN A 96 -0.35 -5.71 -18.71
CA ASN A 96 -1.82 -5.58 -18.81
C ASN A 96 -2.26 -4.20 -19.33
N ILE A 97 -1.36 -3.45 -19.98
CA ILE A 97 -1.59 -2.10 -20.54
C ILE A 97 -1.69 -2.07 -22.05
#